data_AF-A0A925BLZ7-F1
#
_entry.id   AF-A0A925BLZ7-F1
#
_cell.length_a   1.000
_cell.length_b   1.000
_cell.length_c   1.000
_cell.angle_alpha   90.00
_cell.angle_beta   90.00
_cell.angle_gamma   90.00
#
_symmetry.space_group_name_H-M   'P 1'
#
loop_
_entity.id
_entity.type
_entity.pdbx_description
1 polymer ?
#
loop_
_entity_poly.entity_id
_entity_poly.type
_entity_poly.pdbx_seq_one_letter_code
_entity_poly.pdbx_strand_id
1 'polypeptide(L)'
;MWKSLKGRSRNVAESLRDSAAGSRSAPATKCVPCHVSHASCLQRGVQFGALLVCLTFCVPMFTAAEDVVRRPLSERFATDTAVGTLQEIPNFQRHVITLLGRLGCNGRSCHGSFQGRGGFRLSMFGYDFEQDHQALLAGEPARVNPKQPSESLILLKPTNADEHEGGKRYDKAGWEARVLRAWIAGGAKNDADQAGQLLWIDVMPREMVFRQAGQRMQMRVVAVWSDGTREDVTCLTRFSSNDDDVAEVNEAGLVISKGKGDTHIV
;
A
#
# COMPACT_ATOMS: atom_id res chain seq x y z
N MET A 1 22.21 26.56 -28.30
CA MET A 1 23.54 25.91 -28.42
C MET A 1 23.42 24.50 -27.85
N TRP A 2 23.28 23.50 -28.73
CA TRP A 2 22.85 22.12 -28.45
C TRP A 2 24.03 21.16 -28.63
N LYS A 3 24.32 20.32 -27.62
CA LYS A 3 25.16 19.09 -27.69
C LYS A 3 24.59 18.12 -26.65
N SER A 4 23.81 17.09 -27.01
CA SER A 4 24.19 15.78 -27.59
C SER A 4 25.30 15.05 -26.84
N LEU A 5 24.91 14.05 -26.02
CA LEU A 5 25.76 12.90 -25.66
C LEU A 5 24.91 11.63 -25.61
N LYS A 6 25.23 10.70 -26.51
CA LYS A 6 24.77 9.31 -26.60
C LYS A 6 25.78 8.38 -25.91
N GLY A 7 25.29 7.25 -25.41
CA GLY A 7 26.07 6.03 -25.09
C GLY A 7 26.16 5.78 -23.58
N ARG A 8 26.04 4.54 -23.06
CA ARG A 8 26.25 3.22 -23.65
C ARG A 8 25.62 2.18 -22.71
N SER A 9 24.80 1.28 -23.23
CA SER A 9 24.24 0.13 -22.51
C SER A 9 25.27 -1.00 -22.41
N ARG A 10 25.33 -1.70 -21.26
CA ARG A 10 25.99 -3.00 -21.11
C ARG A 10 25.08 -3.92 -20.29
N ASN A 11 24.72 -5.04 -20.92
CA ASN A 11 24.04 -6.18 -20.33
C ASN A 11 24.96 -6.88 -19.33
N VAL A 12 24.43 -7.26 -18.16
CA VAL A 12 25.08 -8.15 -17.20
C VAL A 12 24.20 -9.39 -17.08
N ALA A 13 24.53 -10.43 -17.85
CA ALA A 13 23.94 -11.74 -17.77
C ALA A 13 25.05 -12.77 -17.95
N GLU A 14 25.85 -12.99 -16.90
CA GLU A 14 26.79 -14.11 -16.80
C GLU A 14 27.33 -14.20 -15.37
N SER A 15 26.69 -15.02 -14.52
CA SER A 15 27.25 -15.46 -13.23
C SER A 15 26.35 -16.54 -12.62
N LEU A 16 26.24 -17.71 -13.26
CA LEU A 16 25.67 -18.92 -12.64
C LEU A 16 26.35 -20.17 -13.21
N ARG A 17 27.59 -20.46 -12.80
CA ARG A 17 28.16 -21.80 -12.74
C ARG A 17 29.19 -21.80 -11.62
N ASP A 18 28.96 -22.62 -10.61
CA ASP A 18 29.95 -23.36 -9.82
C ASP A 18 29.39 -23.66 -8.43
N SER A 19 29.00 -24.91 -8.20
CA SER A 19 29.22 -25.68 -6.97
C SER A 19 28.21 -26.82 -6.85
N ALA A 20 28.56 -27.99 -7.38
CA ALA A 20 27.91 -29.26 -7.05
C ALA A 20 28.96 -30.38 -7.07
N ALA A 21 29.55 -30.69 -5.92
CA ALA A 21 30.25 -31.96 -5.66
C ALA A 21 30.43 -32.14 -4.15
N GLY A 22 29.84 -33.21 -3.59
CA GLY A 22 30.02 -33.52 -2.16
C GLY A 22 29.07 -34.57 -1.59
N SER A 23 28.95 -35.73 -2.24
CA SER A 23 28.26 -36.90 -1.67
C SER A 23 29.17 -37.65 -0.68
N ARG A 24 28.73 -37.84 0.56
CA ARG A 24 29.32 -38.83 1.49
C ARG A 24 28.26 -39.86 1.90
N SER A 25 28.67 -41.12 1.74
CA SER A 25 27.98 -42.37 1.99
C SER A 25 27.81 -42.68 3.49
N ALA A 26 26.66 -43.24 3.87
CA ALA A 26 26.40 -43.90 5.16
C ALA A 26 26.58 -45.43 5.03
N PRO A 27 27.03 -46.15 6.08
CA PRO A 27 27.19 -47.59 6.03
C PRO A 27 25.93 -48.35 6.50
N ALA A 28 25.74 -49.51 5.88
CA ALA A 28 24.67 -50.48 6.10
C ALA A 28 24.89 -51.34 7.36
N THR A 29 23.79 -51.78 7.98
CA THR A 29 23.83 -52.86 8.97
C THR A 29 22.67 -53.85 8.81
N LYS A 30 23.06 -55.04 8.32
CA LYS A 30 22.68 -56.42 8.68
C LYS A 30 21.20 -56.85 8.76
N CYS A 31 20.87 -57.76 7.84
CA CYS A 31 19.79 -58.72 7.89
C CYS A 31 20.04 -59.84 8.92
N VAL A 32 18.95 -60.44 9.43
CA VAL A 32 18.92 -61.75 10.13
C VAL A 32 17.74 -62.57 9.55
N PRO A 33 17.86 -63.91 9.39
CA PRO A 33 17.03 -64.68 8.46
C PRO A 33 15.88 -65.48 9.09
N CYS A 34 14.89 -65.73 8.22
CA CYS A 34 14.04 -66.92 8.02
C CYS A 34 13.81 -67.93 9.17
N HIS A 35 12.53 -68.20 9.46
CA HIS A 35 12.07 -69.56 9.79
C HIS A 35 10.74 -69.86 9.10
N VAL A 36 10.73 -70.97 8.37
CA VAL A 36 9.60 -71.58 7.67
C VAL A 36 9.01 -72.65 8.60
N SER A 37 7.68 -72.79 8.64
CA SER A 37 7.06 -74.08 8.94
C SER A 37 5.69 -74.20 8.26
N HIS A 38 5.54 -75.27 7.48
CA HIS A 38 4.28 -75.73 6.90
C HIS A 38 3.38 -76.38 7.96
N ALA A 39 2.07 -76.16 7.85
CA ALA A 39 1.07 -77.16 8.20
C ALA A 39 -0.23 -76.86 7.43
N SER A 40 -0.68 -77.88 6.70
CA SER A 40 -1.87 -77.96 5.87
C SER A 40 -3.16 -78.16 6.67
N CYS A 41 -4.30 -77.83 6.03
CA CYS A 41 -5.52 -78.64 5.92
C CYS A 41 -6.85 -78.00 6.40
N LEU A 42 -7.88 -78.19 5.56
CA LEU A 42 -9.34 -78.07 5.77
C LEU A 42 -9.94 -76.65 5.86
N GLN A 43 -10.57 -76.15 4.78
CA GLN A 43 -11.96 -76.36 4.33
C GLN A 43 -13.03 -75.52 5.05
N ARG A 44 -13.75 -74.78 4.20
CA ARG A 44 -15.13 -74.24 4.33
C ARG A 44 -15.31 -72.96 5.15
N GLY A 45 -16.00 -71.99 4.54
CA GLY A 45 -16.69 -70.93 5.27
C GLY A 45 -16.75 -69.62 4.53
N VAL A 46 -17.76 -69.48 3.67
CA VAL A 46 -18.22 -68.25 3.02
C VAL A 46 -18.40 -67.13 4.05
N GLN A 47 -17.85 -65.93 3.79
CA GLN A 47 -18.48 -64.64 4.06
C GLN A 47 -17.71 -63.50 3.36
N PHE A 48 -18.27 -62.98 2.28
CA PHE A 48 -17.81 -61.75 1.62
C PHE A 48 -18.19 -60.55 2.49
N GLY A 49 -17.25 -60.04 3.28
CA GLY A 49 -17.32 -58.72 3.88
C GLY A 49 -16.73 -57.70 2.91
N ALA A 50 -17.59 -56.91 2.24
CA ALA A 50 -17.16 -55.80 1.41
C ALA A 50 -16.56 -54.69 2.31
N LEU A 51 -15.23 -54.64 2.37
CA LEU A 51 -14.49 -53.58 3.06
C LEU A 51 -14.51 -52.32 2.16
N LEU A 52 -15.46 -51.43 2.42
CA LEU A 52 -15.57 -50.14 1.74
C LEU A 52 -14.45 -49.22 2.28
N VAL A 53 -13.30 -49.23 1.62
CA VAL A 53 -12.20 -48.29 1.89
C VAL A 53 -12.66 -46.91 1.43
N CYS A 54 -13.22 -46.14 2.35
CA CYS A 54 -13.53 -44.73 2.16
C CYS A 54 -12.20 -43.96 2.12
N LEU A 55 -11.59 -43.87 0.93
CA LEU A 55 -10.51 -42.95 0.64
C LEU A 55 -11.08 -41.53 0.75
N THR A 56 -11.02 -40.97 1.95
CA THR A 56 -11.21 -39.54 2.18
C THR A 56 -10.08 -38.81 1.46
N PHE A 57 -10.34 -38.45 0.20
CA PHE A 57 -9.52 -37.50 -0.53
C PHE A 57 -9.64 -36.17 0.22
N CYS A 58 -8.73 -35.95 1.17
CA CYS A 58 -8.57 -34.67 1.83
C CYS A 58 -7.97 -33.73 0.78
N VAL A 59 -8.83 -33.15 -0.06
CA VAL A 59 -8.46 -32.03 -0.91
C VAL A 59 -8.00 -30.94 0.07
N PRO A 60 -6.72 -30.51 0.04
CA PRO A 60 -6.33 -29.37 0.83
C PRO A 60 -7.17 -28.20 0.34
N MET A 61 -8.14 -27.76 1.17
CA MET A 61 -8.76 -26.46 1.00
C MET A 61 -7.63 -25.45 1.16
N PHE A 62 -7.06 -25.01 0.03
CA PHE A 62 -6.42 -23.72 -0.03
C PHE A 62 -7.53 -22.71 0.27
N THR A 63 -7.60 -22.26 1.51
CA THR A 63 -8.32 -21.04 1.82
C THR A 63 -7.66 -19.96 1.00
N ALA A 64 -8.30 -19.53 -0.09
CA ALA A 64 -7.97 -18.25 -0.70
C ALA A 64 -8.01 -17.25 0.46
N ALA A 65 -6.86 -16.67 0.82
CA ALA A 65 -6.84 -15.54 1.73
C ALA A 65 -7.86 -14.54 1.15
N GLU A 66 -8.92 -14.24 1.90
CA GLU A 66 -9.93 -13.31 1.42
C GLU A 66 -9.23 -12.06 0.93
N ASP A 67 -9.66 -11.61 -0.25
CA ASP A 67 -9.22 -10.40 -0.92
C ASP A 67 -9.69 -9.15 -0.16
N VAL A 68 -9.30 -9.04 1.12
CA VAL A 68 -9.76 -8.00 2.03
C VAL A 68 -9.03 -6.71 1.71
N VAL A 69 -9.69 -5.84 0.98
CA VAL A 69 -9.24 -4.45 0.79
C VAL A 69 -9.32 -3.73 2.14
N ARG A 70 -8.18 -3.24 2.64
CA ARG A 70 -8.13 -2.41 3.84
C ARG A 70 -8.97 -1.15 3.64
N ARG A 71 -9.74 -0.79 4.68
CA ARG A 71 -10.56 0.42 4.70
C ARG A 71 -9.69 1.68 4.57
N PRO A 72 -10.22 2.78 4.01
CA PRO A 72 -9.43 3.98 3.77
C PRO A 72 -8.98 4.64 5.08
N LEU A 73 -7.86 5.38 5.03
CA LEU A 73 -7.33 6.12 6.18
C LEU A 73 -8.36 7.06 6.82
N SER A 74 -9.23 7.67 6.02
CA SER A 74 -10.31 8.54 6.52
C SER A 74 -11.25 7.83 7.48
N GLU A 75 -11.46 6.52 7.31
CA GLU A 75 -12.25 5.69 8.24
C GLU A 75 -11.42 5.13 9.38
N ARG A 76 -10.20 4.65 9.09
CA ARG A 76 -9.31 4.05 10.10
C ARG A 76 -8.84 5.07 11.14
N PHE A 77 -8.70 6.33 10.73
CA PHE A 77 -8.34 7.46 11.56
C PHE A 77 -9.51 8.45 11.72
N ALA A 78 -10.77 7.96 11.68
CA ALA A 78 -11.96 8.80 11.85
C ALA A 78 -12.11 9.35 13.28
N THR A 79 -11.61 8.64 14.29
CA THR A 79 -11.67 9.03 15.71
C THR A 79 -10.29 8.92 16.35
N ASP A 80 -10.06 9.66 17.44
CA ASP A 80 -8.90 9.45 18.30
C ASP A 80 -9.13 8.15 19.09
N THR A 81 -8.89 6.99 18.47
CA THR A 81 -9.02 5.71 19.16
C THR A 81 -7.80 5.52 20.05
N ALA A 82 -8.00 5.67 21.36
CA ALA A 82 -7.01 5.40 22.39
C ALA A 82 -7.32 4.05 23.09
N VAL A 83 -6.25 3.31 23.37
CA VAL A 83 -6.12 2.22 24.35
C VAL A 83 -6.78 0.88 23.99
N GLY A 84 -5.96 -0.11 23.62
CA GLY A 84 -6.29 -1.55 23.70
C GLY A 84 -6.10 -2.37 22.42
N THR A 85 -5.95 -1.73 21.27
CA THR A 85 -5.49 -2.36 20.02
C THR A 85 -4.18 -1.69 19.61
N LEU A 86 -3.23 -2.45 19.07
CA LEU A 86 -1.99 -1.89 18.54
C LEU A 86 -2.36 -0.76 17.59
N GLN A 87 -2.08 0.48 17.99
CA GLN A 87 -2.40 1.66 17.21
C GLN A 87 -1.61 1.57 15.90
N GLU A 88 -2.32 1.54 14.78
CA GLU A 88 -1.69 1.50 13.48
C GLU A 88 -0.76 2.72 13.31
N ILE A 89 0.49 2.47 12.93
CA ILE A 89 1.44 3.51 12.57
C ILE A 89 1.39 3.67 11.05
N PRO A 90 0.97 4.84 10.52
CA PRO A 90 0.98 5.07 9.09
C PRO A 90 2.41 4.97 8.52
N ASN A 91 2.58 4.27 7.41
CA ASN A 91 3.86 4.21 6.71
C ASN A 91 4.15 5.55 6.00
N PHE A 92 5.40 6.01 6.06
CA PHE A 92 5.80 7.29 5.48
C PHE A 92 5.55 7.35 3.97
N GLN A 93 5.96 6.33 3.23
CA GLN A 93 5.87 6.29 1.77
C GLN A 93 4.45 6.00 1.28
N ARG A 94 3.72 5.09 1.94
CA ARG A 94 2.33 4.79 1.54
C ARG A 94 1.36 5.90 1.87
N HIS A 95 1.45 6.45 3.08
CA HIS A 95 0.39 7.27 3.66
C HIS A 95 0.80 8.73 3.81
N VAL A 96 1.97 9.01 4.41
CA VAL A 96 2.34 10.38 4.80
C VAL A 96 2.67 11.22 3.57
N ILE A 97 3.61 10.77 2.73
CA ILE A 97 4.01 11.54 1.54
C ILE A 97 2.86 11.66 0.54
N THR A 98 2.05 10.60 0.39
CA THR A 98 0.84 10.61 -0.44
C THR A 98 -0.19 11.60 0.09
N LEU A 99 -0.40 11.67 1.41
CA LEU A 99 -1.26 12.67 2.04
C LEU A 99 -0.74 14.09 1.80
N LEU A 100 0.57 14.33 1.90
CA LEU A 100 1.16 15.63 1.54
C LEU A 100 0.90 15.98 0.07
N GLY A 101 0.92 14.99 -0.82
CA GLY A 101 0.48 15.07 -2.22
C GLY A 101 -0.98 15.49 -2.36
N ARG A 102 -1.86 14.77 -1.68
CA ARG A 102 -3.30 15.01 -1.65
C ARG A 102 -3.66 16.40 -1.16
N LEU A 103 -2.95 16.87 -0.14
CA LEU A 103 -3.09 18.20 0.43
C LEU A 103 -2.36 19.28 -0.37
N GLY A 104 -1.65 18.93 -1.44
CA GLY A 104 -0.94 19.88 -2.31
C GLY A 104 0.32 20.50 -1.70
N CYS A 105 0.80 20.00 -0.56
CA CYS A 105 1.95 20.53 0.16
C CYS A 105 3.24 20.42 -0.67
N ASN A 106 3.48 19.25 -1.26
CA ASN A 106 4.61 18.97 -2.16
C ASN A 106 4.29 19.30 -3.64
N GLY A 107 3.28 20.13 -3.90
CA GLY A 107 2.93 20.59 -5.24
C GLY A 107 3.86 21.68 -5.76
N ARG A 108 3.84 21.89 -7.08
CA ARG A 108 4.68 22.87 -7.81
C ARG A 108 4.54 24.32 -7.30
N SER A 109 3.38 24.70 -6.79
CA SER A 109 3.13 26.06 -6.28
C SER A 109 3.67 26.30 -4.86
N CYS A 110 3.99 25.22 -4.13
CA CYS A 110 4.26 25.22 -2.69
C CYS A 110 5.66 24.65 -2.39
N HIS A 111 5.76 23.70 -1.46
CA HIS A 111 7.05 23.16 -1.00
C HIS A 111 7.69 22.21 -2.02
N GLY A 112 6.94 21.69 -3.00
CA GLY A 112 7.48 20.92 -4.12
C GLY A 112 8.06 21.75 -5.27
N SER A 113 8.05 23.09 -5.14
CA SER A 113 8.70 23.97 -6.10
C SER A 113 10.23 23.86 -6.00
N PHE A 114 10.95 24.27 -7.04
CA PHE A 114 12.42 24.25 -7.01
C PHE A 114 12.98 25.15 -5.88
N GLN A 115 12.30 26.23 -5.54
CA GLN A 115 12.72 27.13 -4.46
C GLN A 115 12.18 26.70 -3.08
N GLY A 116 11.21 25.78 -3.01
CA GLY A 116 10.43 25.55 -1.80
C GLY A 116 9.64 26.79 -1.37
N ARG A 117 9.21 26.82 -0.11
CA ARG A 117 8.57 27.99 0.52
C ARG A 117 9.01 28.11 1.96
N GLY A 118 9.30 29.35 2.41
CA GLY A 118 9.67 29.63 3.79
C GLY A 118 10.87 28.81 4.29
N GLY A 119 11.90 28.64 3.45
CA GLY A 119 13.09 27.85 3.78
C GLY A 119 12.87 26.33 3.83
N PHE A 120 11.67 25.83 3.48
CA PHE A 120 11.33 24.42 3.50
C PHE A 120 10.95 23.92 2.10
N ARG A 121 11.57 22.83 1.68
CA ARG A 121 11.41 22.23 0.37
C ARG A 121 11.22 20.72 0.49
N LEU A 122 10.26 20.23 -0.28
CA LEU A 122 10.02 18.82 -0.57
C LEU A 122 10.34 18.56 -2.05
N SER A 123 10.55 17.31 -2.41
CA SER A 123 10.58 16.81 -3.76
C SER A 123 9.21 17.04 -4.42
N MET A 124 9.22 17.30 -5.73
CA MET A 124 7.99 17.61 -6.47
C MET A 124 7.09 16.39 -6.54
N PHE A 125 5.89 16.46 -5.96
CA PHE A 125 4.96 15.33 -5.85
C PHE A 125 5.49 14.12 -5.07
N GLY A 126 6.55 14.29 -4.27
CA GLY A 126 7.00 13.24 -3.35
C GLY A 126 7.79 12.09 -4.00
N TYR A 127 8.56 12.37 -5.06
CA TYR A 127 9.30 11.34 -5.80
C TYR A 127 10.60 10.88 -5.09
N ASP A 128 11.15 11.68 -4.18
CA ASP A 128 12.38 11.39 -3.45
C ASP A 128 12.08 11.25 -1.96
N PHE A 129 11.70 10.04 -1.55
CA PHE A 129 11.25 9.75 -0.18
C PHE A 129 12.32 10.04 0.87
N GLU A 130 13.59 9.75 0.59
CA GLU A 130 14.66 9.99 1.55
C GLU A 130 14.90 11.48 1.73
N GLN A 131 14.99 12.24 0.64
CA GLN A 131 15.10 13.70 0.72
C GLN A 131 13.93 14.32 1.48
N ASP A 132 12.70 13.88 1.20
CA ASP A 132 11.49 14.42 1.83
C ASP A 132 11.45 14.13 3.33
N HIS A 133 11.83 12.91 3.70
CA HIS A 133 11.91 12.51 5.10
C HIS A 133 12.93 13.34 5.88
N GLN A 134 14.14 13.49 5.33
CA GLN A 134 15.18 14.32 5.93
C GLN A 134 14.75 15.79 6.04
N ALA A 135 14.14 16.34 4.99
CA ALA A 135 13.66 17.72 5.00
C ALA A 135 12.59 17.97 6.07
N LEU A 136 11.74 16.99 6.36
CA LEU A 136 10.71 17.10 7.41
C LEU A 136 11.31 17.15 8.82
N LEU A 137 12.40 16.43 9.06
CA LEU A 137 13.05 16.32 10.36
C LEU A 137 14.18 17.34 10.58
N ALA A 138 14.70 17.93 9.50
CA ALA A 138 15.78 18.90 9.55
C ALA A 138 15.31 20.32 9.89
N GLY A 139 16.28 21.15 10.31
CA GLY A 139 16.10 22.57 10.58
C GLY A 139 15.66 22.88 12.01
N GLU A 140 15.65 24.16 12.35
CA GLU A 140 15.24 24.67 13.66
C GLU A 140 14.35 25.91 13.46
N PRO A 141 13.03 25.84 13.74
CA PRO A 141 12.30 24.64 14.15
C PRO A 141 12.12 23.64 12.99
N ALA A 142 12.27 22.35 13.29
CA ALA A 142 11.96 21.27 12.35
C ALA A 142 10.45 21.24 12.00
N ARG A 143 10.12 20.72 10.81
CA ARG A 143 8.71 20.58 10.39
C ARG A 143 8.00 19.50 11.21
N VAL A 144 8.73 18.45 11.56
CA VAL A 144 8.31 17.31 12.37
C VAL A 144 9.18 17.25 13.63
N ASN A 145 8.54 17.22 14.80
CA ASN A 145 9.19 17.03 16.09
C ASN A 145 8.66 15.74 16.73
N PRO A 146 9.37 14.61 16.60
CA PRO A 146 8.95 13.33 17.19
C PRO A 146 8.94 13.35 18.72
N LYS A 147 9.70 14.24 19.35
CA LYS A 147 9.77 14.37 20.82
C LYS A 147 8.55 15.11 21.38
N GLN A 148 8.01 16.06 20.62
CA GLN A 148 6.79 16.80 20.94
C GLN A 148 5.85 16.79 19.72
N PRO A 149 5.14 15.67 19.44
CA PRO A 149 4.34 15.52 18.23
C PRO A 149 3.33 16.66 18.01
N SER A 150 2.69 17.14 19.09
CA SER A 150 1.69 18.22 19.04
C SER A 150 2.26 19.59 18.66
N GLU A 151 3.56 19.81 18.83
CA GLU A 151 4.25 21.06 18.47
C GLU A 151 4.83 21.01 17.04
N SER A 152 4.66 19.89 16.34
CA SER A 152 5.16 19.76 14.98
C SER A 152 4.48 20.75 14.04
N LEU A 153 5.26 21.58 13.35
CA LEU A 153 4.75 22.57 12.40
C LEU A 153 3.96 21.94 11.24
N ILE A 154 4.21 20.66 10.91
CA ILE A 154 3.41 19.91 9.93
C ILE A 154 1.95 19.75 10.38
N LEU A 155 1.65 19.83 11.69
CA LEU A 155 0.29 19.81 12.24
C LEU A 155 -0.26 21.23 12.42
N LEU A 156 0.58 22.17 12.87
CA LEU A 156 0.13 23.51 13.23
C LEU A 156 -0.17 24.39 12.01
N LYS A 157 0.72 24.41 11.02
CA LYS A 157 0.58 25.30 9.86
C LYS A 157 -0.59 24.92 8.94
N PRO A 158 -0.77 23.66 8.53
CA PRO A 158 -1.89 23.30 7.65
C PRO A 158 -3.27 23.43 8.31
N THR A 159 -3.35 23.57 9.63
CA THR A 159 -4.60 23.81 10.37
C THR A 159 -4.86 25.29 10.65
N ASN A 160 -3.93 26.17 10.26
CA ASN A 160 -3.85 27.58 10.65
C ASN A 160 -3.77 27.81 12.18
N ALA A 161 -3.34 26.81 12.97
CA ALA A 161 -2.99 27.04 14.37
C ALA A 161 -1.73 27.91 14.48
N ASP A 162 -0.84 27.80 13.49
CA ASP A 162 0.25 28.74 13.21
C ASP A 162 0.03 29.39 11.84
N GLU A 163 0.61 30.59 11.64
CA GLU A 163 0.50 31.29 10.36
C GLU A 163 1.08 30.45 9.20
N HIS A 164 0.26 30.30 8.16
CA HIS A 164 0.58 29.57 6.95
C HIS A 164 0.04 30.32 5.73
N GLU A 165 0.94 30.88 4.93
CA GLU A 165 0.58 31.60 3.69
C GLU A 165 -0.15 30.69 2.68
N GLY A 166 0.08 29.37 2.72
CA GLY A 166 -0.64 28.39 1.90
C GLY A 166 -2.07 28.11 2.36
N GLY A 167 -2.54 28.78 3.42
CA GLY A 167 -3.87 28.65 3.99
C GLY A 167 -4.14 27.32 4.69
N LYS A 168 -5.38 27.16 5.16
CA LYS A 168 -5.84 25.93 5.80
C LYS A 168 -5.95 24.81 4.76
N ARG A 169 -5.44 23.62 5.11
CA ARG A 169 -5.47 22.40 4.27
C ARG A 169 -6.39 21.32 4.84
N TYR A 170 -6.54 21.23 6.15
CA TYR A 170 -7.45 20.29 6.82
C TYR A 170 -7.84 20.79 8.21
N ASP A 171 -8.83 20.15 8.84
CA ASP A 171 -9.28 20.46 10.19
C ASP A 171 -8.34 19.91 11.26
N LYS A 172 -8.16 20.64 12.37
CA LYS A 172 -7.32 20.19 13.51
C LYS A 172 -7.76 18.83 14.08
N ALA A 173 -9.06 18.54 14.02
CA ALA A 173 -9.65 17.28 14.43
C ALA A 173 -9.98 16.34 13.24
N GLY A 174 -9.46 16.66 12.04
CA GLY A 174 -9.60 15.84 10.84
C GLY A 174 -8.77 14.55 10.91
N TRP A 175 -9.12 13.58 10.07
CA TRP A 175 -8.40 12.30 9.99
C TRP A 175 -6.97 12.51 9.49
N GLU A 176 -6.72 13.51 8.66
CA GLU A 176 -5.41 13.89 8.14
C GLU A 176 -4.46 14.25 9.29
N ALA A 177 -4.95 15.07 10.21
CA ALA A 177 -4.20 15.45 11.41
C ALA A 177 -3.89 14.23 12.30
N ARG A 178 -4.82 13.27 12.39
CA ARG A 178 -4.64 12.04 13.15
C ARG A 178 -3.63 11.10 12.49
N VAL A 179 -3.65 10.95 11.17
CA VAL A 179 -2.65 10.17 10.41
C VAL A 179 -1.25 10.74 10.66
N LEU A 180 -1.07 12.04 10.46
CA LEU A 180 0.21 12.70 10.68
C LEU A 180 0.66 12.56 12.14
N ARG A 181 -0.22 12.82 13.10
CA ARG A 181 0.10 12.69 14.54
C ARG A 181 0.48 11.26 14.92
N ALA A 182 -0.22 10.26 14.40
CA ALA A 182 0.08 8.84 14.66
C ALA A 182 1.45 8.45 14.11
N TRP A 183 1.79 8.89 12.89
CA TRP A 183 3.11 8.64 12.32
C TRP A 183 4.23 9.33 13.13
N ILE A 184 4.02 10.59 13.54
CA ILE A 184 5.01 11.33 14.35
C ILE A 184 5.19 10.67 15.72
N ALA A 185 4.09 10.28 16.38
CA ALA A 185 4.12 9.57 17.66
C ALA A 185 4.78 8.17 17.54
N GLY A 186 4.68 7.55 16.36
CA GLY A 186 5.41 6.32 16.00
C GLY A 186 6.91 6.52 15.74
N GLY A 187 7.44 7.72 15.97
CA GLY A 187 8.85 8.07 15.79
C GLY A 187 9.19 8.66 14.42
N ALA A 188 8.18 8.97 13.60
CA ALA A 188 8.35 9.58 12.28
C ALA A 188 9.35 8.83 11.39
N LYS A 189 9.29 7.49 11.31
CA LYS A 189 10.27 6.68 10.58
C LYS A 189 10.02 6.68 9.07
N ASN A 190 11.10 6.56 8.28
CA ASN A 190 11.07 6.23 6.86
C ASN A 190 11.17 4.71 6.68
N ASP A 191 10.14 3.97 7.09
CA ASP A 191 10.09 2.48 7.02
C ASP A 191 10.00 1.99 5.56
N ALA A 192 11.05 2.26 4.77
CA ALA A 192 11.13 2.03 3.34
C ALA A 192 11.12 0.54 2.98
N ASP A 193 11.74 -0.29 3.83
CA ASP A 193 11.74 -1.75 3.73
C ASP A 193 10.34 -2.36 3.93
N GLN A 194 9.50 -1.69 4.71
CA GLN A 194 8.12 -2.13 5.01
C GLN A 194 7.07 -1.49 4.08
N ALA A 195 7.47 -0.53 3.25
CA ALA A 195 6.56 0.16 2.35
C ALA A 195 6.07 -0.73 1.21
N GLY A 196 6.79 -1.78 0.80
CA GLY A 196 6.46 -2.55 -0.39
C GLY A 196 6.39 -1.71 -1.68
N GLN A 197 6.54 -2.32 -2.84
CA GLN A 197 6.37 -1.60 -4.11
C GLN A 197 4.89 -1.51 -4.45
N LEU A 198 4.42 -0.33 -4.87
CA LEU A 198 3.09 -0.21 -5.49
C LEU A 198 3.13 -0.95 -6.83
N LEU A 199 2.32 -1.99 -6.99
CA LEU A 199 2.27 -2.76 -8.23
C LEU A 199 1.33 -2.10 -9.25
N TRP A 200 0.09 -1.80 -8.82
CA TRP A 200 -0.89 -1.07 -9.63
C TRP A 200 -1.96 -0.45 -8.72
N ILE A 201 -2.82 0.36 -9.34
CA ILE A 201 -4.07 0.85 -8.74
C ILE A 201 -5.26 0.31 -9.53
N ASP A 202 -6.31 -0.10 -8.82
CA ASP A 202 -7.61 -0.43 -9.39
C ASP A 202 -8.55 0.77 -9.21
N VAL A 203 -8.93 1.41 -10.31
CA VAL A 203 -9.92 2.50 -10.33
C VAL A 203 -11.27 1.92 -10.74
N MET A 204 -12.28 2.11 -9.90
CA MET A 204 -13.62 1.58 -10.10
C MET A 204 -14.68 2.67 -9.87
N PRO A 205 -15.73 2.74 -10.70
CA PRO A 205 -15.87 2.01 -11.95
C PRO A 205 -14.89 2.52 -13.02
N ARG A 206 -14.56 1.67 -14.00
CA ARG A 206 -13.65 2.03 -15.11
C ARG A 206 -14.32 2.90 -16.17
N GLU A 207 -15.65 2.87 -16.23
CA GLU A 207 -16.48 3.63 -17.16
C GLU A 207 -17.76 4.04 -16.42
N MET A 208 -18.23 5.27 -16.67
CA MET A 208 -19.44 5.82 -16.06
C MET A 208 -20.36 6.32 -17.17
N VAL A 209 -21.56 5.74 -17.25
CA VAL A 209 -22.57 6.15 -18.25
C VAL A 209 -23.74 6.79 -17.53
N PHE A 210 -23.92 8.09 -17.74
CA PHE A 210 -25.04 8.86 -17.22
C PHE A 210 -26.06 9.12 -18.32
N ARG A 211 -27.34 8.92 -18.00
CA ARG A 211 -28.47 9.19 -18.90
C ARG A 211 -28.98 10.62 -18.78
N GLN A 212 -28.77 11.26 -17.63
CA GLN A 212 -29.29 12.59 -17.30
C GLN A 212 -28.27 13.36 -16.44
N ALA A 213 -28.24 14.68 -16.62
CA ALA A 213 -27.48 15.57 -15.76
C ALA A 213 -27.95 15.47 -14.30
N GLY A 214 -27.03 15.67 -13.35
CA GLY A 214 -27.25 15.56 -11.91
C GLY A 214 -27.12 14.13 -11.37
N GLN A 215 -27.04 13.11 -12.22
CA GLN A 215 -26.73 11.74 -11.77
C GLN A 215 -25.33 11.68 -11.19
N ARG A 216 -25.17 10.80 -10.19
CA ARG A 216 -23.94 10.71 -9.39
C ARG A 216 -23.41 9.28 -9.36
N MET A 217 -22.09 9.15 -9.34
CA MET A 217 -21.43 7.86 -9.16
C MET A 217 -20.17 8.04 -8.31
N GLN A 218 -19.96 7.14 -7.35
CA GLN A 218 -18.79 7.18 -6.48
C GLN A 218 -17.65 6.41 -7.12
N MET A 219 -16.48 7.06 -7.23
CA MET A 219 -15.24 6.39 -7.58
C MET A 219 -14.58 5.78 -6.35
N ARG A 220 -13.90 4.67 -6.56
CA ARG A 220 -13.09 3.96 -5.59
C ARG A 220 -11.73 3.68 -6.21
N VAL A 221 -10.67 3.93 -5.46
CA VAL A 221 -9.29 3.66 -5.89
C VAL A 221 -8.64 2.74 -4.87
N VAL A 222 -8.18 1.57 -5.33
CA VAL A 222 -7.51 0.58 -4.49
C VAL A 222 -6.07 0.43 -4.92
N ALA A 223 -5.13 0.66 -4.01
CA ALA A 223 -3.71 0.38 -4.23
C ALA A 223 -3.42 -1.09 -3.95
N VAL A 224 -2.66 -1.73 -4.84
CA VAL A 224 -2.19 -3.11 -4.67
C VAL A 224 -0.67 -3.12 -4.53
N TRP A 225 -0.19 -3.67 -3.42
CA TRP A 225 1.21 -3.63 -3.03
C TRP A 225 1.89 -4.99 -3.23
N SER A 226 3.22 -4.98 -3.36
CA SER A 226 4.04 -6.17 -3.60
C SER A 226 4.05 -7.19 -2.45
N ASP A 227 3.64 -6.77 -1.25
CA ASP A 227 3.48 -7.64 -0.08
C ASP A 227 2.10 -8.32 -0.03
N GLY A 228 1.27 -8.15 -1.07
CA GLY A 228 -0.09 -8.66 -1.14
C GLY A 228 -1.14 -7.79 -0.46
N THR A 229 -0.74 -6.69 0.21
CA THR A 229 -1.68 -5.75 0.81
C THR A 229 -2.50 -5.06 -0.28
N ARG A 230 -3.80 -4.94 -0.04
CA ARG A 230 -4.69 -4.08 -0.82
C ARG A 230 -5.31 -3.04 0.09
N GLU A 231 -5.34 -1.80 -0.34
CA GLU A 231 -5.85 -0.69 0.47
C GLU A 231 -6.68 0.27 -0.36
N ASP A 232 -7.83 0.66 0.18
CA ASP A 232 -8.64 1.74 -0.38
C ASP A 232 -7.94 3.07 -0.14
N VAL A 233 -7.39 3.65 -1.22
CA VAL A 233 -6.67 4.92 -1.21
C VAL A 233 -7.51 6.04 -1.81
N THR A 234 -8.83 5.88 -1.90
CA THR A 234 -9.74 6.91 -2.43
C THR A 234 -9.55 8.25 -1.70
N CYS A 235 -9.43 8.23 -0.37
CA CYS A 235 -9.22 9.43 0.44
C CYS A 235 -7.83 10.08 0.26
N LEU A 236 -6.87 9.36 -0.31
CA LEU A 236 -5.53 9.86 -0.64
C LEU A 236 -5.42 10.29 -2.12
N THR A 237 -6.43 10.02 -2.94
CA THR A 237 -6.40 10.29 -4.37
C THR A 237 -6.84 11.73 -4.67
N ARG A 238 -6.18 12.38 -5.62
CA ARG A 238 -6.65 13.62 -6.23
C ARG A 238 -7.36 13.27 -7.52
N PHE A 239 -8.57 13.77 -7.67
CA PHE A 239 -9.37 13.63 -8.87
C PHE A 239 -9.48 14.98 -9.57
N SER A 240 -9.56 14.93 -10.88
CA SER A 240 -9.81 16.07 -11.76
C SER A 240 -10.64 15.61 -12.96
N SER A 241 -11.53 16.47 -13.46
CA SER A 241 -12.16 16.25 -14.75
C SER A 241 -11.38 16.99 -15.82
N ASN A 242 -11.27 16.40 -17.01
CA ASN A 242 -10.79 17.13 -18.18
C ASN A 242 -11.81 18.16 -18.69
N ASP A 243 -13.10 17.98 -18.34
CA ASP A 243 -14.19 18.86 -18.75
C ASP A 243 -15.29 18.84 -17.68
N ASP A 244 -15.28 19.86 -16.82
CA ASP A 244 -16.24 20.05 -15.73
C ASP A 244 -17.66 20.41 -16.23
N ASP A 245 -17.81 20.86 -17.48
CA ASP A 245 -19.13 21.11 -18.08
C ASP A 245 -19.84 19.80 -18.47
N VAL A 246 -19.07 18.71 -18.66
CA VAL A 246 -19.59 17.36 -18.92
C VAL A 246 -19.81 16.61 -17.60
N ALA A 247 -18.77 16.51 -16.77
CA ALA A 247 -18.86 15.88 -15.46
C ALA A 247 -17.87 16.52 -14.49
N GLU A 248 -18.34 16.79 -13.28
CA GLU A 248 -17.54 17.33 -12.19
C GLU A 248 -17.18 16.18 -11.22
N VAL A 249 -15.98 16.20 -10.65
CA VAL A 249 -15.57 15.26 -9.60
C VAL A 249 -15.11 16.00 -8.37
N ASN A 250 -15.63 15.60 -7.21
CA ASN A 250 -15.21 16.22 -5.95
C ASN A 250 -13.98 15.54 -5.33
N GLU A 251 -13.50 16.15 -4.26
CA GLU A 251 -12.36 15.71 -3.46
C GLU A 251 -12.48 14.29 -2.86
N ALA A 252 -13.69 13.75 -2.74
CA ALA A 252 -13.96 12.41 -2.25
C ALA A 252 -14.17 11.38 -3.38
N GLY A 253 -14.01 11.78 -4.65
CA GLY A 253 -14.22 10.92 -5.81
C GLY A 253 -15.69 10.75 -6.21
N LEU A 254 -16.60 11.60 -5.72
CA LEU A 254 -17.99 11.61 -6.18
C LEU A 254 -18.07 12.37 -7.50
N VAL A 255 -18.42 11.66 -8.57
CA VAL A 255 -18.61 12.21 -9.91
C VAL A 255 -20.07 12.59 -10.08
N ILE A 256 -20.33 13.78 -10.63
CA ILE A 256 -21.66 14.32 -10.90
C ILE A 256 -21.72 14.70 -12.37
N SER A 257 -22.66 14.13 -13.12
CA SER A 257 -22.91 14.54 -14.51
C SER A 257 -23.48 15.95 -14.57
N LYS A 258 -22.99 16.77 -15.52
CA LYS A 258 -23.37 18.18 -15.68
C LYS A 258 -24.00 18.42 -17.04
N GLY A 259 -23.39 17.90 -18.10
CA GLY A 259 -23.78 18.13 -19.48
C GLY A 259 -23.74 16.86 -20.34
N LYS A 260 -23.93 17.05 -21.64
CA LYS A 260 -23.79 15.98 -22.64
C LYS A 260 -22.35 15.97 -23.16
N GLY A 261 -21.79 14.79 -23.36
CA GLY A 261 -20.45 14.60 -23.92
C GLY A 261 -19.72 13.47 -23.20
N ASP A 262 -18.46 13.30 -23.59
CA ASP A 262 -17.54 12.35 -22.96
C ASP A 262 -16.38 13.13 -22.34
N THR A 263 -16.00 12.78 -21.12
CA THR A 263 -14.84 13.35 -20.43
C THR A 263 -14.10 12.26 -19.66
N HIS A 264 -12.86 12.56 -19.27
CA HIS A 264 -12.06 11.66 -18.44
C HIS A 264 -11.97 12.23 -17.03
N ILE A 265 -12.11 11.35 -16.05
CA ILE A 265 -11.68 11.63 -14.69
C ILE A 265 -10.24 11.13 -14.55
N VAL A 266 -9.35 12.03 -14.13
CA VAL A 266 -7.91 11.84 -13.97
C VAL A 266 -7.53 11.97 -12.51
#